data_AF-A0AAW0GVT1-F1
#
_entry.id   AF-A0AAW0GVT1-F1
#
_cell.length_a   1.000
_cell.length_b   1.000
_cell.length_c   1.000
_cell.angle_alpha   90.00
_cell.angle_beta   90.00
_cell.angle_gamma   90.00
#
_symmetry.space_group_name_H-M   'P 1'
#
loop_
_entity.id
_entity.type
_entity.pdbx_description
1 polymer ?
#
loop_
_entity_poly.entity_id
_entity_poly.type
_entity_poly.pdbx_seq_one_letter_code
_entity_poly.pdbx_strand_id
1 'polypeptide(L)'
;MGAMMGAGVGLTIGFIFGSYSILRGGAGPRGALPTLSQYMLTSGATFGFFLSIGSVIRNDGEMPAHWEASQMHLRQTFVQSRQQGLAAMKARWELEKRRTD
;
A
#
# COMPACT_ATOMS: atom_id res chain seq x y z
N MET A 1 -11.46 -4.84 5.62
CA MET A 1 -10.26 -4.32 4.93
C MET A 1 -10.43 -2.88 4.42
N GLY A 2 -11.58 -2.52 3.83
CA GLY A 2 -11.75 -1.19 3.22
C GLY A 2 -11.60 0.01 4.17
N ALA A 3 -12.05 -0.10 5.42
CA ALA A 3 -11.89 0.97 6.41
C ALA A 3 -10.41 1.32 6.68
N MET A 4 -9.58 0.29 6.93
CA MET A 4 -8.17 0.47 7.28
C MET A 4 -7.36 0.98 6.06
N MET A 5 -7.61 0.43 4.87
CA MET A 5 -6.95 0.92 3.65
C MET A 5 -7.41 2.32 3.26
N GLY A 6 -8.72 2.60 3.37
CA GLY A 6 -9.29 3.92 3.12
C GLY A 6 -8.75 4.98 4.07
N ALA A 7 -8.64 4.67 5.37
CA ALA A 7 -8.02 5.55 6.34
C ALA A 7 -6.52 5.79 6.01
N GLY A 8 -5.77 4.75 5.63
CA GLY A 8 -4.37 4.89 5.24
C GLY A 8 -4.16 5.82 4.04
N VAL A 9 -4.93 5.60 2.96
CA VAL A 9 -4.89 6.45 1.75
C VAL A 9 -5.37 7.86 2.06
N GLY A 10 -6.46 8.01 2.82
CA GLY A 10 -6.98 9.31 3.21
C GLY A 10 -5.99 10.12 4.06
N LEU A 11 -5.27 9.47 4.97
CA LEU A 11 -4.20 10.11 5.74
C LEU A 11 -3.04 10.57 4.84
N THR A 12 -2.65 9.79 3.84
CA THR A 12 -1.55 10.17 2.93
C THR A 12 -1.94 11.32 2.01
N ILE A 13 -3.14 11.28 1.42
CA ILE A 13 -3.65 12.37 0.59
C ILE A 13 -3.84 13.63 1.44
N GLY A 14 -4.41 13.50 2.64
CA GLY A 14 -4.55 14.61 3.59
C GLY A 14 -3.21 15.20 4.02
N PHE A 15 -2.16 14.37 4.14
CA PHE A 15 -0.81 14.85 4.42
C PHE A 15 -0.22 15.65 3.24
N ILE A 16 -0.39 15.17 2.00
CA ILE A 16 0.12 15.86 0.79
C ILE A 16 -0.59 17.20 0.61
N PHE A 17 -1.93 17.21 0.59
CA PHE A 17 -2.69 18.45 0.42
C PHE A 17 -2.57 19.39 1.61
N GLY A 18 -2.52 18.85 2.84
CA GLY A 18 -2.31 19.64 4.05
C GLY A 18 -0.93 20.32 4.06
N SER A 19 0.13 19.57 3.73
CA SER A 19 1.49 20.12 3.62
C SER A 19 1.58 21.16 2.51
N TYR A 20 0.98 20.89 1.35
CA TYR A 20 0.94 21.84 0.24
C TYR A 20 0.19 23.13 0.62
N SER A 21 -0.94 23.01 1.33
CA SER A 21 -1.71 24.17 1.81
C SER A 21 -0.92 25.02 2.80
N ILE A 22 -0.13 24.39 3.69
CA ILE A 22 0.71 25.10 4.66
C ILE A 22 1.88 25.80 3.97
N LEU A 23 2.52 25.15 2.99
CA LEU A 23 3.63 25.73 2.23
C LEU A 23 3.18 26.92 1.37
N ARG A 24 1.97 26.85 0.81
CA ARG A 24 1.39 27.91 -0.04
C ARG A 24 0.76 29.06 0.76
N GLY A 25 -0.11 28.71 1.71
CA GLY A 25 -0.99 29.67 2.41
C GLY A 25 -0.51 30.04 3.81
N GLY A 26 0.62 29.48 4.23
CA GLY A 26 1.09 29.57 5.61
C GLY A 26 0.34 28.61 6.54
N ALA A 27 0.87 28.47 7.75
CA ALA A 27 0.38 27.58 8.79
C ALA A 27 -1.02 27.93 9.35
N GLY A 28 -1.64 29.03 8.88
CA GLY A 28 -2.89 29.55 9.43
C GLY A 28 -2.73 30.09 10.86
N PRO A 29 -3.77 30.76 11.41
CA PRO A 29 -3.73 31.37 12.74
C PRO A 29 -3.61 30.36 13.89
N ARG A 30 -3.90 29.08 13.62
CA ARG A 30 -3.82 27.97 14.58
C ARG A 30 -2.51 27.17 14.50
N GLY A 31 -1.61 27.53 13.59
CA GLY A 31 -0.33 26.84 13.39
C GLY A 31 -0.42 25.60 12.49
N ALA A 32 0.76 25.07 12.15
CA ALA A 32 0.90 24.08 11.07
C ALA A 32 0.33 22.72 11.45
N LEU A 33 0.54 22.30 12.70
CA LEU A 33 0.10 21.00 13.23
C LEU A 33 -1.42 20.83 13.23
N PRO A 34 -2.22 21.78 13.77
CA PRO A 34 -3.69 21.67 13.75
C PRO A 34 -4.26 21.71 12.34
N THR A 35 -3.70 22.54 11.46
CA THR A 35 -4.14 22.61 10.07
C THR A 35 -3.86 21.28 9.37
N LEU A 36 -2.63 20.76 9.49
CA LEU A 36 -2.23 19.49 8.88
C LEU A 36 -3.08 18.32 9.39
N SER A 37 -3.25 18.21 10.72
CA SER A 37 -4.02 17.12 11.32
C SER A 37 -5.49 17.17 10.90
N GLN A 38 -6.06 18.35 10.69
CA GLN A 38 -7.43 18.51 10.21
C GLN A 38 -7.60 18.00 8.77
N TYR A 39 -6.66 18.29 7.87
CA TYR A 39 -6.66 17.72 6.51
C TYR A 39 -6.51 16.20 6.53
N MET A 40 -5.60 15.69 7.34
CA MET A 40 -5.34 14.26 7.50
C MET A 40 -6.54 13.51 8.08
N LEU A 41 -7.11 13.98 9.19
CA LEU A 41 -8.25 13.35 9.85
C LEU A 41 -9.51 13.39 8.98
N THR A 42 -9.82 14.54 8.37
CA THR A 42 -11.03 14.67 7.54
C THR A 42 -10.97 13.75 6.31
N SER A 43 -9.81 13.70 5.64
CA SER A 43 -9.59 12.83 4.50
C SER A 43 -9.57 11.35 4.90
N GLY A 44 -8.87 11.01 5.99
CA GLY A 44 -8.82 9.65 6.54
C GLY A 44 -10.19 9.13 6.96
N ALA A 45 -10.99 9.98 7.61
CA ALA A 45 -12.34 9.63 8.05
C ALA A 45 -13.29 9.41 6.86
N THR A 46 -13.29 10.29 5.86
CA THR A 46 -14.19 10.18 4.69
C THR A 46 -13.85 8.96 3.84
N PHE A 47 -12.58 8.80 3.45
CA PHE A 47 -12.18 7.61 2.68
C PHE A 47 -12.34 6.33 3.49
N GLY A 48 -12.00 6.32 4.78
CA GLY A 48 -12.25 5.18 5.66
C GLY A 48 -13.73 4.81 5.77
N PHE A 49 -14.62 5.79 5.89
CA PHE A 49 -16.08 5.57 5.99
C PHE A 49 -16.69 5.04 4.68
N PHE A 50 -16.42 5.68 3.55
CA PHE A 50 -16.99 5.23 2.28
C PHE A 50 -16.45 3.86 1.85
N LEU A 51 -15.16 3.61 2.05
CA LEU A 51 -14.57 2.31 1.72
C LEU A 51 -14.95 1.22 2.73
N SER A 52 -15.32 1.56 3.98
CA SER A 52 -15.85 0.57 4.92
C SER A 52 -17.20 0.04 4.45
N ILE A 53 -18.11 0.93 4.01
CA ILE A 53 -19.41 0.56 3.45
C ILE A 53 -19.24 -0.29 2.19
N GLY A 54 -18.39 0.17 1.25
CA GLY A 54 -18.11 -0.60 0.04
C GLY A 54 -17.47 -1.96 0.33
N SER A 55 -16.67 -2.06 1.40
CA SER A 55 -16.09 -3.34 1.85
C SER A 55 -17.11 -4.29 2.46
N VAL A 56 -18.21 -3.81 3.04
CA VAL A 56 -19.29 -4.66 3.54
C VAL A 56 -20.14 -5.13 2.36
N ILE A 57 -20.60 -4.20 1.51
CA ILE A 57 -21.43 -4.51 0.33
C ILE A 57 -20.72 -5.50 -0.61
N ARG A 58 -19.41 -5.34 -0.84
CA ARG A 58 -18.64 -6.25 -1.70
C ARG A 58 -18.41 -7.63 -1.07
N ASN A 59 -18.53 -7.75 0.25
CA ASN A 59 -18.20 -8.97 0.99
C ASN A 59 -19.44 -9.79 1.40
N ASP A 60 -20.66 -9.28 1.14
CA ASP A 60 -21.92 -9.99 1.41
C ASP A 60 -22.20 -11.14 0.41
N GLY A 61 -21.44 -11.24 -0.69
CA GLY A 61 -21.44 -12.41 -1.58
C GLY A 61 -20.21 -13.26 -1.29
N GLU A 62 -20.40 -14.36 -0.56
CA GLU A 62 -19.47 -15.47 -0.32
C GLU A 62 -18.00 -15.21 -0.71
N MET A 63 -17.13 -14.97 0.28
CA MET A 63 -15.69 -15.07 0.08
C MET A 63 -15.39 -16.53 -0.32
N PRO A 64 -15.12 -16.85 -1.60
CA PRO A 64 -14.99 -18.24 -1.99
C PRO A 64 -13.54 -18.65 -1.70
N ALA A 65 -13.34 -19.81 -1.08
CA ALA A 65 -12.06 -20.31 -0.57
C ALA A 65 -10.87 -20.25 -1.57
N HIS A 66 -11.15 -20.12 -2.88
CA HIS A 66 -10.13 -19.91 -3.90
C HIS A 66 -9.41 -18.55 -3.84
N TRP A 67 -9.98 -17.53 -3.18
CA TRP A 67 -9.32 -16.22 -3.01
C TRP A 67 -8.28 -16.21 -1.89
N GLU A 68 -8.41 -17.08 -0.88
CA GLU A 68 -7.33 -17.33 0.09
C GLU A 68 -6.19 -18.12 -0.55
N ALA A 69 -6.52 -19.09 -1.41
CA ALA A 69 -5.53 -19.80 -2.21
C ALA A 69 -4.79 -18.86 -3.19
N SER A 70 -5.45 -17.88 -3.81
CA SER A 70 -4.80 -16.93 -4.72
C SER A 70 -3.90 -15.92 -3.99
N GLN A 71 -4.26 -15.50 -2.77
CA GLN A 71 -3.37 -14.68 -1.91
C GLN A 71 -2.13 -15.45 -1.47
N MET A 72 -2.25 -16.74 -1.17
CA MET A 72 -1.08 -17.60 -0.91
C MET A 72 -0.20 -17.76 -2.15
N HIS A 73 -0.80 -17.96 -3.34
CA HIS A 73 -0.04 -18.03 -4.60
C HIS A 73 0.70 -16.72 -4.91
N LEU A 74 0.08 -15.56 -4.73
CA LEU A 74 0.74 -14.26 -4.97
C LEU A 74 1.92 -14.01 -4.00
N ARG A 75 1.78 -14.41 -2.73
CA ARG A 75 2.88 -14.41 -1.77
C ARG A 75 4.00 -15.38 -2.17
N GLN A 76 3.65 -16.57 -2.68
CA GLN A 76 4.62 -17.53 -3.21
C GLN A 76 5.35 -17.00 -4.44
N THR A 77 4.68 -16.30 -5.37
CA THR A 77 5.33 -15.75 -6.57
C THR A 77 6.40 -14.71 -6.22
N PHE A 78 6.16 -13.85 -5.23
CA PHE A 78 7.15 -12.86 -4.78
C PHE A 78 8.36 -13.47 -4.05
N VAL A 79 8.18 -14.60 -3.35
CA VAL A 79 9.29 -15.32 -2.71
C VAL A 79 10.06 -16.18 -3.71
N GLN A 80 9.36 -16.82 -4.65
CA GLN A 80 9.97 -17.64 -5.71
C GLN A 80 10.79 -16.80 -6.69
N SER A 81 10.39 -15.57 -7.02
CA SER A 81 11.15 -14.72 -7.95
C SER A 81 12.55 -14.39 -7.44
N ARG A 82 12.71 -14.14 -6.13
CA ARG A 82 14.03 -13.91 -5.51
C ARG A 82 14.88 -15.17 -5.50
N GLN A 83 14.28 -16.32 -5.21
CA GLN A 83 14.98 -17.60 -5.19
C GLN A 83 15.43 -18.05 -6.59
N GLN A 84 14.56 -17.87 -7.59
CA GLN A 84 14.86 -18.18 -9.00
C GLN A 84 15.96 -17.28 -9.56
N GLY A 85 15.95 -15.98 -9.22
CA GLY A 85 17.00 -15.05 -9.62
C GLY A 85 18.38 -15.42 -9.08
N LEU A 86 18.48 -15.82 -7.81
CA LEU A 86 19.72 -16.28 -7.20
C LEU A 86 20.22 -17.59 -7.81
N ALA A 87 19.32 -18.54 -8.10
CA ALA A 87 19.66 -19.80 -8.76
C ALA A 87 20.18 -19.59 -10.18
N ALA A 88 19.53 -18.72 -10.97
CA ALA A 88 19.96 -18.37 -12.33
C ALA A 88 21.34 -17.67 -12.33
N MET A 89 21.60 -16.81 -11.34
CA MET A 89 22.88 -16.11 -11.20
C MET A 89 24.02 -17.08 -10.85
N LYS A 90 23.78 -18.04 -9.95
CA LYS A 90 24.74 -19.11 -9.64
C LYS A 90 25.05 -20.00 -10.84
N ALA A 91 24.03 -20.40 -11.60
CA ALA A 91 24.22 -21.23 -12.80
C ALA A 91 25.05 -20.51 -13.87
N ARG A 92 24.82 -19.21 -14.07
CA ARG A 92 25.64 -18.38 -14.98
C ARG A 92 27.09 -18.25 -14.52
N TRP A 93 27.30 -18.04 -13.22
CA TRP A 93 28.63 -17.94 -12.62
C TRP A 93 29.45 -19.24 -12.76
N GLU A 94 28.81 -20.40 -12.64
CA GLU A 94 29.47 -21.69 -12.85
C GLU A 94 29.84 -21.94 -14.32
N LEU A 95 29.00 -21.51 -15.26
CA LEU A 95 29.32 -21.57 -16.69
C LEU A 95 30.49 -20.66 -17.05
N GLU A 96 30.59 -19.49 -16.42
CA GLU A 96 31.69 -18.54 -16.62
C GLU A 96 33.02 -19.08 -16.08
N LYS A 97 32.99 -19.73 -14.90
CA LYS A 97 34.16 -20.41 -14.34
C LYS A 97 34.66 -21.54 -15.26
N ARG A 98 33.75 -22.38 -15.78
CA ARG A 98 34.11 -23.48 -16.70
C ARG A 98 34.65 -23.02 -18.06
N ARG A 99 34.45 -21.75 -18.43
CA ARG A 99 34.97 -21.17 -19.67
C ARG A 99 36.37 -20.59 -19.52
N THR A 100 36.82 -20.37 -18.28
CA THR A 100 38.06 -19.65 -17.97
C THR A 100 39.18 -20.61 -17.48
N ASP A 101 38.86 -21.88 -17.24
CA ASP A 101 39.81 -22.99 -17.11
C ASP A 101 40.09 -23.64 -18.48
#